data_AF-A0A4S8L1H9-F1
#
_entry.id   AF-A0A4S8L1H9-F1
#
_cell.length_a   1.000
_cell.length_b   1.000
_cell.length_c   1.000
_cell.angle_alpha   90.00
_cell.angle_beta   90.00
_cell.angle_gamma   90.00
#
_symmetry.space_group_name_H-M   'P 1'
#
loop_
_entity.id
_entity.type
_entity.pdbx_description
1 polymer ?
#
loop_
_entity_poly.entity_id
_entity_poly.type
_entity_poly.pdbx_seq_one_letter_code
_entity_poly.pdbx_strand_id
1 'polypeptide(L)'
;RIMTWFGNAASRHKTANSKPLVPIIEAFNAESLGGQAPRQVVEHKFYEKHGQYKTKVDAAYRERHGSPSADKSHLSNHVAIAKELYEAEPQEVQEEIRKEAEVDYKKRLEEYEQLRDGGEHLQTDDTEVLNSRRRQMAPFLHRFLEMFSVATKTWITATAIGKEEGSSDNQLFTCTVNVGATPGEDPLRFHEWDPNGFKDHLKPFAQFVRACMRLSDGEYLYDTSEL
;
A
#
# COMPACT_ATOMS: atom_id res chain seq x y z
N ARG A 1 -10.15 32.73 -15.90
CA ARG A 1 -9.52 31.50 -16.45
C ARG A 1 -9.20 30.46 -15.37
N ILE A 2 -8.58 30.81 -14.23
CA ILE A 2 -8.35 29.89 -13.09
C ILE A 2 -9.65 29.33 -12.48
N MET A 3 -10.67 30.16 -12.26
CA MET A 3 -11.96 29.70 -11.70
C MET A 3 -12.68 28.67 -12.59
N THR A 4 -12.61 28.84 -13.91
CA THR A 4 -13.16 27.90 -14.90
C THR A 4 -12.38 26.58 -14.92
N TRP A 5 -11.08 26.62 -14.61
CA TRP A 5 -10.25 25.42 -14.44
C TRP A 5 -10.65 24.65 -13.18
N PHE A 6 -10.87 25.32 -12.04
CA PHE A 6 -11.33 24.66 -10.81
C PHE A 6 -12.68 23.95 -10.98
N GLY A 7 -13.66 24.59 -11.63
CA GLY A 7 -14.96 23.96 -11.90
C GLY A 7 -14.85 22.71 -12.79
N ASN A 8 -14.07 22.81 -13.88
CA ASN A 8 -13.84 21.68 -14.78
C ASN A 8 -12.95 20.58 -14.16
N ALA A 9 -12.02 20.94 -13.28
CA ALA A 9 -11.18 19.99 -12.55
C ALA A 9 -11.98 19.19 -11.52
N ALA A 10 -12.91 19.83 -10.79
CA ALA A 10 -13.80 19.15 -9.84
C ALA A 10 -14.69 18.10 -10.53
N SER A 11 -15.24 18.43 -11.71
CA SER A 11 -16.02 17.47 -12.51
C SER A 11 -15.17 16.31 -13.03
N ARG A 12 -13.93 16.58 -13.48
CA ARG A 12 -12.98 15.54 -13.92
C ARG A 12 -12.49 14.65 -12.77
N HIS A 13 -12.35 15.20 -11.56
CA HIS A 13 -12.00 14.45 -10.35
C HIS A 13 -13.07 13.41 -9.99
N LYS A 14 -14.36 13.75 -10.09
CA LYS A 14 -15.46 12.78 -9.88
C LYS A 14 -15.40 11.61 -10.85
N THR A 15 -14.97 11.85 -12.10
CA THR A 15 -14.81 10.80 -13.13
C THR A 15 -13.49 10.02 -13.00
N ALA A 16 -12.44 10.62 -12.43
CA ALA A 16 -11.17 9.96 -12.17
C ALA A 16 -11.24 9.00 -10.97
N ASN A 17 -12.01 9.36 -9.92
CA ASN A 17 -12.26 8.50 -8.76
C ASN A 17 -13.06 7.22 -9.08
N SER A 18 -13.65 7.11 -10.29
CA SER A 18 -14.30 5.88 -10.74
C SER A 18 -13.33 4.88 -11.39
N LYS A 19 -12.06 5.28 -11.57
CA LYS A 19 -11.00 4.37 -12.00
C LYS A 19 -10.23 3.95 -10.76
N PRO A 20 -10.22 2.66 -10.42
CA PRO A 20 -9.55 2.22 -9.21
C PRO A 20 -8.06 2.54 -9.33
N LEU A 21 -7.50 3.21 -8.31
CA LEU A 21 -6.07 3.54 -8.17
C LEU A 21 -5.21 2.28 -7.93
N VAL A 22 -5.66 1.14 -8.44
CA VAL A 22 -5.05 -0.20 -8.33
C VAL A 22 -3.53 -0.14 -8.52
N PRO A 23 -2.97 0.55 -9.54
CA PRO A 23 -1.51 0.58 -9.71
C PRO A 23 -0.75 1.32 -8.59
N ILE A 24 -1.40 2.27 -7.91
CA ILE A 24 -0.78 3.08 -6.84
C ILE A 24 -0.93 2.35 -5.50
N ILE A 25 -2.08 1.70 -5.25
CA ILE A 25 -2.30 0.86 -4.07
C ILE A 25 -1.42 -0.41 -4.14
N GLU A 26 -1.29 -1.00 -5.33
CA GLU A 26 -0.33 -2.08 -5.61
C GLU A 26 1.13 -1.63 -5.39
N ALA A 27 1.46 -0.37 -5.66
CA ALA A 27 2.80 0.18 -5.38
C ALA A 27 3.05 0.46 -3.89
N PHE A 28 2.03 0.86 -3.13
CA PHE A 28 2.09 0.95 -1.66
C PHE A 28 2.26 -0.41 -0.99
N ASN A 29 1.66 -1.45 -1.58
CA ASN A 29 1.70 -2.80 -1.09
C ASN A 29 2.73 -3.68 -1.81
N ALA A 30 3.61 -3.17 -2.67
CA ALA A 30 4.48 -4.02 -3.52
C ALA A 30 5.46 -4.92 -2.74
N GLU A 31 5.79 -4.57 -1.48
CA GLU A 31 6.54 -5.46 -0.56
C GLU A 31 5.65 -6.43 0.25
N SER A 32 4.34 -6.19 0.37
CA SER A 32 3.38 -7.02 1.13
C SER A 32 2.39 -7.81 0.27
N LEU A 33 2.17 -7.39 -0.98
CA LEU A 33 1.29 -7.93 -2.00
C LEU A 33 2.07 -7.92 -3.32
N GLY A 34 2.72 -9.04 -3.65
CA GLY A 34 3.20 -9.24 -5.02
C GLY A 34 2.01 -9.05 -5.95
N GLY A 35 2.04 -8.00 -6.79
CA GLY A 35 0.91 -7.38 -7.51
C GLY A 35 0.15 -8.24 -8.52
N GLN A 36 -0.14 -9.49 -8.18
CA GLN A 36 -1.06 -10.38 -8.87
C GLN A 36 -1.98 -10.99 -7.82
N ALA A 37 -3.26 -11.11 -8.15
CA ALA A 37 -4.18 -11.89 -7.34
C ALA A 37 -3.55 -13.26 -7.03
N PRO A 38 -3.64 -13.73 -5.77
CA PRO A 38 -3.07 -15.02 -5.41
C PRO A 38 -3.63 -16.08 -6.35
N ARG A 39 -2.78 -17.01 -6.77
CA ARG A 39 -3.23 -18.19 -7.52
C ARG A 39 -3.47 -19.32 -6.54
N GLN A 40 -4.46 -20.14 -6.83
CA GLN A 40 -4.63 -21.41 -6.15
C GLN A 40 -3.36 -22.24 -6.36
N VAL A 41 -2.80 -22.75 -5.27
CA VAL A 41 -1.63 -23.61 -5.31
C VAL A 41 -2.11 -24.99 -5.74
N VAL A 42 -1.41 -25.61 -6.70
CA VAL A 42 -1.75 -26.95 -7.18
C VAL A 42 -1.60 -27.95 -6.03
N GLU A 43 -2.49 -28.93 -5.96
CA GLU A 43 -2.68 -29.80 -4.79
C GLU A 43 -1.41 -30.54 -4.38
N HIS A 44 -0.64 -31.05 -5.34
CA HIS A 44 0.63 -31.73 -5.07
C HIS A 44 1.71 -30.81 -4.48
N LYS A 45 1.64 -29.50 -4.72
CA LYS A 45 2.52 -28.51 -4.07
C LYS A 45 1.99 -28.09 -2.70
N PHE A 46 0.65 -28.06 -2.55
CA PHE A 46 0.01 -27.79 -1.26
C PHE A 46 0.23 -28.95 -0.28
N TYR A 47 0.26 -30.18 -0.78
CA TYR A 47 0.61 -31.40 -0.05
C TYR A 47 1.91 -31.24 0.76
N GLU A 48 2.93 -30.59 0.19
CA GLU A 48 4.22 -30.36 0.84
C GLU A 48 4.21 -29.27 1.92
N LYS A 49 3.12 -28.51 2.04
CA LYS A 49 2.92 -27.54 3.13
C LYS A 49 2.77 -28.25 4.49
N HIS A 50 2.35 -29.52 4.48
CA HIS A 50 2.20 -30.34 5.67
C HIS A 50 3.52 -31.03 6.00
N GLY A 51 4.02 -30.85 7.22
CA GLY A 51 5.33 -31.36 7.65
C GLY A 51 5.50 -32.88 7.47
N GLN A 52 4.42 -33.64 7.66
CA GLN A 52 4.43 -35.10 7.47
C GLN A 52 4.67 -35.51 6.02
N TYR A 53 4.02 -34.82 5.08
CA TYR A 53 4.10 -35.12 3.65
C TYR A 53 5.40 -34.58 3.04
N LYS A 54 5.84 -33.38 3.47
CA LYS A 54 7.15 -32.85 3.11
C LYS A 54 8.28 -33.81 3.47
N THR A 55 8.24 -34.38 4.68
CA THR A 55 9.27 -35.34 5.12
C THR A 55 9.27 -36.61 4.25
N LYS A 56 8.10 -37.10 3.83
CA LYS A 56 7.98 -38.22 2.89
C LYS A 56 8.57 -37.87 1.51
N VAL A 57 8.27 -36.70 0.96
CA VAL A 57 8.80 -36.22 -0.32
C VAL A 57 10.33 -36.06 -0.25
N ASP A 58 10.85 -35.45 0.81
CA ASP A 58 12.29 -35.24 1.01
C ASP A 58 13.06 -36.57 1.21
N ALA A 59 12.41 -37.58 1.78
CA ALA A 59 12.98 -38.93 1.89
C ALA A 59 13.03 -39.62 0.53
N ALA A 60 11.92 -39.61 -0.22
CA ALA A 60 11.85 -40.19 -1.56
C ALA A 60 12.79 -39.49 -2.56
N TYR A 61 12.96 -38.18 -2.42
CA TYR A 61 13.95 -37.41 -3.19
C TYR A 61 15.37 -37.88 -2.90
N ARG A 62 15.75 -38.00 -1.62
CA ARG A 62 17.08 -38.46 -1.23
C ARG A 62 17.38 -39.88 -1.67
N GLU A 63 16.38 -40.75 -1.67
CA GLU A 63 16.51 -42.13 -2.14
C GLU A 63 16.78 -42.21 -3.65
N ARG A 64 16.07 -41.40 -4.46
CA ARG A 64 16.17 -41.46 -5.93
C ARG A 64 17.30 -40.63 -6.52
N HIS A 65 17.64 -39.50 -5.89
CA HIS A 65 18.56 -38.52 -6.45
C HIS A 65 19.74 -38.16 -5.54
N GLY A 66 19.82 -38.74 -4.33
CA GLY A 66 20.83 -38.40 -3.35
C GLY A 66 20.61 -37.04 -2.70
N SER A 67 21.67 -36.45 -2.15
CA SER A 67 21.59 -35.12 -1.51
C SER A 67 21.25 -34.03 -2.54
N PRO A 68 20.45 -33.02 -2.15
CA PRO A 68 20.17 -31.84 -2.98
C PRO A 68 21.45 -31.26 -3.59
N SER A 69 21.63 -31.35 -4.91
CA SER A 69 22.67 -30.61 -5.61
C SER A 69 22.16 -29.20 -5.95
N ALA A 70 23.06 -28.25 -6.14
CA ALA A 70 22.73 -26.88 -6.60
C ALA A 70 22.23 -26.83 -8.06
N ASP A 71 21.88 -27.98 -8.63
CA ASP A 71 21.55 -28.13 -10.04
C ASP A 71 20.10 -27.69 -10.30
N LYS A 72 19.86 -27.08 -11.46
CA LYS A 72 18.56 -26.48 -11.79
C LYS A 72 17.42 -27.51 -11.89
N SER A 73 17.76 -28.78 -12.09
CA SER A 73 16.81 -29.90 -12.17
C SER A 73 16.26 -30.33 -10.80
N HIS A 74 16.91 -29.95 -9.69
CA HIS A 74 16.52 -30.35 -8.33
C HIS A 74 15.05 -30.04 -8.03
N LEU A 75 14.62 -28.79 -8.24
CA LEU A 75 13.25 -28.36 -7.96
C LEU A 75 12.22 -29.08 -8.85
N SER A 76 12.56 -29.32 -10.12
CA SER A 76 11.65 -30.01 -11.05
C SER A 76 11.45 -31.47 -10.64
N ASN A 77 12.53 -32.15 -10.25
CA ASN A 77 12.49 -33.54 -9.80
C ASN A 77 11.75 -33.66 -8.47
N HIS A 78 11.94 -32.71 -7.56
CA HIS A 78 11.27 -32.66 -6.28
C HIS A 78 9.75 -32.49 -6.44
N VAL A 79 9.30 -31.56 -7.29
CA VAL A 79 7.89 -31.39 -7.62
C VAL A 79 7.29 -32.63 -8.30
N ALA A 80 8.06 -33.32 -9.16
CA ALA A 80 7.60 -34.56 -9.78
C ALA A 80 7.37 -35.68 -8.74
N ILE A 81 8.27 -35.80 -7.76
CA ILE A 81 8.12 -36.77 -6.66
C ILE A 81 6.93 -36.41 -5.77
N ALA A 82 6.74 -35.13 -5.45
CA ALA A 82 5.58 -34.66 -4.70
C ALA A 82 4.26 -35.02 -5.42
N LYS A 83 4.23 -34.87 -6.74
CA LYS A 83 3.09 -35.27 -7.57
C LYS A 83 2.84 -36.77 -7.53
N GLU A 84 3.87 -37.59 -7.74
CA GLU A 84 3.73 -39.06 -7.68
C GLU A 84 3.23 -39.54 -6.32
N LEU A 85 3.79 -39.00 -5.24
CA LEU A 85 3.39 -39.39 -3.88
C LEU A 85 1.97 -38.94 -3.57
N TYR A 86 1.58 -37.73 -3.97
CA TYR A 86 0.20 -37.26 -3.81
C TYR A 86 -0.80 -38.13 -4.59
N GLU A 87 -0.49 -38.51 -5.84
CA GLU A 87 -1.36 -39.36 -6.67
C GLU A 87 -1.47 -40.80 -6.11
N ALA A 88 -0.47 -41.25 -5.36
CA ALA A 88 -0.46 -42.56 -4.71
C ALA A 88 -1.15 -42.57 -3.33
N GLU A 89 -1.44 -41.42 -2.72
CA GLU A 89 -2.18 -41.35 -1.46
C GLU A 89 -3.65 -41.79 -1.65
N PRO A 90 -4.32 -42.30 -0.60
CA PRO A 90 -5.73 -42.65 -0.65
C PRO A 90 -6.61 -41.48 -1.11
N GLN A 91 -7.73 -41.77 -1.79
CA GLN A 91 -8.66 -40.74 -2.26
C GLN A 91 -9.11 -39.79 -1.16
N GLU A 92 -9.31 -40.30 0.06
CA GLU A 92 -9.68 -39.49 1.23
C GLU A 92 -8.65 -38.40 1.53
N VAL A 93 -7.35 -38.73 1.48
CA VAL A 93 -6.25 -37.80 1.71
C VAL A 93 -6.14 -36.79 0.57
N GLN A 94 -6.31 -37.24 -0.67
CA GLN A 94 -6.28 -36.34 -1.83
C GLN A 94 -7.40 -35.30 -1.77
N GLU A 95 -8.58 -35.70 -1.32
CA GLU A 95 -9.77 -34.86 -1.23
C GLU A 95 -9.72 -33.90 -0.03
N GLU A 96 -9.14 -34.33 1.10
CA GLU A 96 -8.82 -33.45 2.24
C GLU A 96 -7.87 -32.32 1.82
N ILE A 97 -6.75 -32.68 1.19
CA ILE A 97 -5.75 -31.70 0.70
C ILE A 97 -6.36 -30.73 -0.33
N ARG A 98 -7.23 -31.22 -1.22
CA ARG A 98 -7.92 -30.36 -2.19
C ARG A 98 -8.81 -29.34 -1.50
N LYS A 99 -9.60 -29.76 -0.50
CA LYS A 99 -10.46 -28.87 0.29
C LYS A 99 -9.64 -27.82 1.04
N GLU A 100 -8.55 -28.23 1.67
CA GLU A 100 -7.68 -27.31 2.40
C GLU A 100 -7.00 -26.29 1.47
N ALA A 101 -6.54 -26.73 0.30
CA ALA A 101 -5.98 -25.85 -0.72
C ALA A 101 -7.00 -24.81 -1.22
N GLU A 102 -8.27 -25.19 -1.35
CA GLU A 102 -9.37 -24.29 -1.72
C GLU A 102 -9.67 -23.28 -0.61
N VAL A 103 -9.72 -23.72 0.65
CA VAL A 103 -9.94 -22.84 1.82
C VAL A 103 -8.80 -21.83 1.96
N ASP A 104 -7.55 -22.28 1.84
CA ASP A 104 -6.37 -21.41 1.88
C ASP A 104 -6.36 -20.40 0.73
N TYR A 105 -6.78 -20.83 -0.47
CA TYR A 105 -6.92 -19.94 -1.61
C TYR A 105 -7.99 -18.86 -1.37
N LYS A 106 -9.19 -19.24 -0.91
CA LYS A 106 -10.27 -18.29 -0.60
C LYS A 106 -9.83 -17.27 0.43
N LYS A 107 -9.18 -17.71 1.51
CA LYS A 107 -8.64 -16.81 2.52
C LYS A 107 -7.64 -15.80 1.95
N ARG A 108 -6.66 -16.27 1.16
CA ARG A 108 -5.68 -15.37 0.52
C ARG A 108 -6.34 -14.42 -0.48
N LEU A 109 -7.38 -14.87 -1.17
CA LEU A 109 -8.14 -14.04 -2.11
C LEU A 109 -8.92 -12.95 -1.37
N GLU A 110 -9.59 -13.28 -0.26
CA GLU A 110 -10.26 -12.31 0.61
C GLU A 110 -9.29 -11.28 1.17
N GLU A 111 -8.13 -11.70 1.67
CA GLU A 111 -7.06 -10.80 2.12
C GLU A 111 -6.57 -9.89 1.00
N TYR A 112 -6.37 -10.42 -0.21
CA TYR A 112 -6.01 -9.65 -1.39
C TYR A 112 -7.08 -8.62 -1.78
N GLU A 113 -8.36 -8.99 -1.77
CA GLU A 113 -9.48 -8.10 -2.09
C GLU A 113 -9.63 -6.99 -1.05
N GLN A 114 -9.52 -7.32 0.24
CA GLN A 114 -9.53 -6.34 1.33
C GLN A 114 -8.38 -5.34 1.24
N LEU A 115 -7.19 -5.82 0.87
CA LEU A 115 -6.00 -4.99 0.69
C LEU A 115 -6.07 -4.11 -0.58
N ARG A 116 -6.68 -4.62 -1.65
CA ARG A 116 -6.93 -3.88 -2.90
C ARG A 116 -7.87 -2.70 -2.69
N ASP A 117 -8.89 -2.86 -1.85
CA ASP A 117 -9.91 -1.83 -1.64
C ASP A 117 -9.46 -0.73 -0.66
N GLY A 118 -8.26 -0.86 -0.08
CA GLY A 118 -7.44 0.23 0.47
C GLY A 118 -7.98 1.00 1.69
N GLY A 119 -9.21 0.75 2.14
CA GLY A 119 -9.90 1.67 3.05
C GLY A 119 -9.78 1.33 4.54
N GLU A 120 -10.13 0.11 4.92
CA GLU A 120 -10.46 -0.21 6.32
C GLU A 120 -9.27 -0.76 7.11
N HIS A 121 -8.43 -1.60 6.49
CA HIS A 121 -7.24 -2.20 7.10
C HIS A 121 -6.08 -1.20 7.33
N LEU A 122 -6.13 -0.03 6.67
CA LEU A 122 -5.19 1.06 6.91
C LEU A 122 -5.60 1.94 8.10
N GLN A 123 -6.85 1.84 8.56
CA GLN A 123 -7.27 2.51 9.79
C GLN A 123 -6.57 1.86 10.97
N THR A 124 -6.04 2.67 11.86
CA THR A 124 -5.39 2.20 13.07
C THR A 124 -5.52 3.26 14.14
N ASP A 125 -5.94 2.83 15.33
CA ASP A 125 -5.93 3.66 16.53
C ASP A 125 -4.57 3.61 17.25
N ASP A 126 -3.64 2.78 16.76
CA ASP A 126 -2.29 2.68 17.28
C ASP A 126 -1.46 3.89 16.86
N THR A 127 -1.17 4.75 17.84
CA THR A 127 -0.42 5.99 17.65
C THR A 127 1.02 5.75 17.20
N GLU A 128 1.67 4.66 17.63
CA GLU A 128 3.05 4.34 17.20
C GLU A 128 3.08 3.93 15.73
N VAL A 129 2.14 3.09 15.31
CA VAL A 129 1.99 2.68 13.90
C VAL A 129 1.69 3.88 13.01
N LEU A 130 0.78 4.76 13.44
CA LEU A 130 0.46 6.00 12.73
C LEU A 130 1.69 6.91 12.58
N ASN A 131 2.43 7.13 13.67
CA ASN A 131 3.62 7.99 13.65
C ASN A 131 4.75 7.40 12.79
N SER A 132 4.91 6.08 12.80
CA SER A 132 5.83 5.38 11.88
C SER A 132 5.46 5.63 10.42
N ARG A 133 4.18 5.48 10.06
CA ARG A 133 3.67 5.76 8.71
C ARG A 133 3.88 7.23 8.30
N ARG A 134 3.60 8.18 9.21
CA ARG A 134 3.82 9.62 8.98
C ARG A 134 5.29 9.95 8.67
N ARG A 135 6.25 9.31 9.34
CA ARG A 135 7.69 9.48 9.07
C ARG A 135 8.09 8.99 7.67
N GLN A 136 7.47 7.91 7.21
CA GLN A 136 7.75 7.33 5.89
C GLN A 136 7.05 8.06 4.74
N MET A 137 6.04 8.87 5.04
CA MET A 137 5.21 9.52 4.03
C MET A 137 5.99 10.48 3.12
N ALA A 138 6.86 11.33 3.68
CA ALA A 138 7.64 12.30 2.90
C ALA A 138 8.58 11.65 1.86
N PRO A 139 9.47 10.70 2.22
CA PRO A 139 10.36 10.08 1.24
C PRO A 139 9.59 9.27 0.18
N PHE A 140 8.48 8.64 0.56
CA PHE A 140 7.62 7.93 -0.39
C PHE A 140 6.98 8.89 -1.41
N LEU A 141 6.29 9.93 -0.91
CA LEU A 141 5.64 10.94 -1.75
C LEU A 141 6.64 11.64 -2.67
N HIS A 142 7.86 11.91 -2.21
CA HIS A 142 8.90 12.51 -3.05
C HIS A 142 9.19 11.65 -4.27
N ARG A 143 9.49 10.36 -4.09
CA ARG A 143 9.78 9.43 -5.20
C ARG A 143 8.62 9.37 -6.19
N PHE A 144 7.40 9.30 -5.68
CA PHE A 144 6.21 9.27 -6.51
C PHE A 144 6.04 10.56 -7.32
N LEU A 145 6.08 11.72 -6.66
CA LEU A 145 5.88 13.02 -7.29
C LEU A 145 7.01 13.38 -8.25
N GLU A 146 8.23 12.93 -8.00
CA GLU A 146 9.39 13.08 -8.90
C GLU A 146 9.15 12.39 -10.24
N MET A 147 8.62 11.15 -10.24
CA MET A 147 8.24 10.47 -11.48
C MET A 147 7.19 11.27 -12.27
N PHE A 148 6.17 11.81 -11.59
CA PHE A 148 5.14 12.63 -12.24
C PHE A 148 5.70 13.94 -12.77
N SER A 149 6.55 14.61 -12.00
CA SER A 149 7.23 15.84 -12.39
C SER A 149 8.02 15.64 -13.68
N VAL A 150 8.81 14.57 -13.78
CA VAL A 150 9.56 14.22 -15.00
C VAL A 150 8.64 13.90 -16.16
N ALA A 151 7.63 13.04 -15.94
CA ALA A 151 6.72 12.59 -17.00
C ALA A 151 5.88 13.74 -17.59
N THR A 152 5.52 14.72 -16.77
CA THR A 152 4.63 15.83 -17.15
C THR A 152 5.36 17.16 -17.37
N LYS A 153 6.67 17.22 -17.07
CA LYS A 153 7.48 18.45 -17.06
C LYS A 153 6.88 19.53 -16.16
N THR A 154 6.56 19.18 -14.92
CA THR A 154 5.94 20.10 -13.95
C THR A 154 6.73 20.20 -12.65
N TRP A 155 6.58 21.33 -11.95
CA TRP A 155 6.98 21.49 -10.55
C TRP A 155 5.79 21.17 -9.67
N ILE A 156 6.01 20.38 -8.63
CA ILE A 156 4.93 19.85 -7.79
C ILE A 156 5.25 20.14 -6.33
N THR A 157 4.32 20.77 -5.64
CA THR A 157 4.29 20.86 -4.17
C THR A 157 3.07 20.07 -3.68
N ALA A 158 3.30 19.15 -2.75
CA ALA A 158 2.24 18.41 -2.08
C ALA A 158 2.34 18.61 -0.57
N THR A 159 1.23 18.94 0.07
CA THR A 159 1.14 19.12 1.51
C THR A 159 0.03 18.27 2.09
N ALA A 160 0.37 17.50 3.13
CA ALA A 160 -0.57 16.78 3.98
C ALA A 160 -0.56 17.42 5.37
N ILE A 161 -1.75 17.66 5.92
CA ILE A 161 -1.97 18.21 7.26
C ILE A 161 -2.98 17.33 7.98
N GLY A 162 -2.74 17.02 9.25
CA GLY A 162 -3.65 16.27 10.10
C GLY A 162 -3.53 16.65 11.57
N LYS A 163 -4.33 16.02 12.43
CA LYS A 163 -4.23 16.14 13.89
C LYS A 163 -2.93 15.51 14.38
N GLU A 164 -2.22 16.17 15.28
CA GLU A 164 -1.13 15.52 16.01
C GLU A 164 -1.75 14.57 17.05
N GLU A 165 -1.54 13.26 16.90
CA GLU A 165 -2.08 12.27 17.84
C GLU A 165 -1.23 12.24 19.11
N GLY A 166 -1.89 12.22 20.28
CA GLY A 166 -1.21 12.25 21.58
C GLY A 166 -0.73 13.63 22.05
N SER A 167 -1.04 14.70 21.32
CA SER A 167 -0.79 16.08 21.77
C SER A 167 -2.04 16.67 22.46
N SER A 168 -1.85 17.26 23.64
CA SER A 168 -2.92 17.98 24.37
C SER A 168 -3.24 19.34 23.75
N ASP A 169 -2.31 19.87 22.97
CA ASP A 169 -2.45 21.13 22.27
C ASP A 169 -2.96 20.80 20.86
N ASN A 170 -3.83 21.65 20.29
CA ASN A 170 -4.34 21.58 18.90
C ASN A 170 -3.22 21.73 17.83
N GLN A 171 -2.19 20.91 17.94
CA GLN A 171 -1.02 20.83 17.10
C GLN A 171 -1.40 20.06 15.84
N LEU A 172 -0.80 20.51 14.75
CA LEU A 172 -1.02 19.93 13.43
C LEU A 172 0.23 19.15 13.05
N PHE A 173 0.01 17.91 12.65
CA PHE A 173 0.97 17.20 11.84
C PHE A 173 1.03 17.88 10.47
N THR A 174 2.23 18.13 9.97
CA THR A 174 2.43 18.67 8.61
C THR A 174 3.54 17.91 7.91
N CYS A 175 3.30 17.56 6.65
CA CYS A 175 4.29 16.97 5.75
C CYS A 175 4.18 17.69 4.41
N THR A 176 5.25 18.33 3.98
CA THR A 176 5.31 18.97 2.65
C THR A 176 6.46 18.40 1.85
N VAL A 177 6.18 18.08 0.59
CA VAL A 177 7.14 17.59 -0.38
C VAL A 177 7.14 18.55 -1.57
N ASN A 178 8.33 19.05 -1.89
CA ASN A 178 8.57 19.93 -3.03
C ASN A 178 9.44 19.21 -4.05
N VAL A 179 8.96 19.10 -5.28
CA VAL A 179 9.65 18.51 -6.42
C VAL A 179 9.89 19.60 -7.47
N GLY A 180 11.16 19.74 -7.84
CA GLY A 180 11.66 20.79 -8.71
C GLY A 180 12.25 21.97 -7.94
N ALA A 181 13.15 22.69 -8.59
CA ALA A 181 13.90 23.80 -8.03
C ALA A 181 14.09 24.90 -9.08
N THR A 182 14.58 26.06 -8.64
CA THR A 182 15.01 27.14 -9.55
C THR A 182 16.19 26.66 -10.41
N PRO A 183 16.34 27.15 -11.65
CA PRO A 183 17.52 26.88 -12.45
C PRO A 183 18.74 27.65 -11.90
N GLY A 184 19.95 27.13 -12.11
CA GLY A 184 21.20 27.81 -11.76
C GLY A 184 22.19 26.95 -10.98
N GLU A 185 23.30 27.56 -10.57
CA GLU A 185 24.36 26.90 -9.79
C GLU A 185 23.94 26.57 -8.34
N ASP A 186 22.95 27.30 -7.81
CA ASP A 186 22.37 27.08 -6.48
C ASP A 186 20.84 26.95 -6.57
N PRO A 187 20.32 25.74 -6.88
CA PRO A 187 18.90 25.53 -7.11
C PRO A 187 18.11 25.53 -5.80
N LEU A 188 17.22 26.50 -5.64
CA LEU A 188 16.34 26.64 -4.48
C LEU A 188 14.98 26.00 -4.74
N ARG A 189 14.46 25.26 -3.75
CA ARG A 189 13.08 24.77 -3.73
C ARG A 189 12.15 25.90 -3.31
N PHE A 190 10.84 25.75 -3.54
CA PHE A 190 9.87 26.83 -3.31
C PHE A 190 9.96 27.46 -1.89
N HIS A 191 10.02 26.62 -0.85
CA HIS A 191 10.17 27.07 0.54
C HIS A 191 11.51 27.77 0.88
N GLU A 192 12.57 27.55 0.09
CA GLU A 192 13.88 28.18 0.25
C GLU A 192 13.94 29.50 -0.53
N TRP A 193 13.33 29.52 -1.72
CA TRP A 193 13.27 30.68 -2.59
C TRP A 193 12.39 31.79 -2.03
N ASP A 194 11.22 31.46 -1.49
CA ASP A 194 10.33 32.41 -0.82
C ASP A 194 9.70 31.80 0.45
N PRO A 195 10.41 31.86 1.59
CA PRO A 195 9.92 31.32 2.84
C PRO A 195 8.62 31.97 3.33
N ASN A 196 8.36 33.23 3.01
CA ASN A 196 7.17 33.95 3.46
C ASN A 196 5.96 33.62 2.58
N GLY A 197 6.12 33.68 1.25
CA GLY A 197 5.07 33.25 0.33
C GLY A 197 4.70 31.78 0.49
N PHE A 198 5.68 30.92 0.82
CA PHE A 198 5.40 29.53 1.16
C PHE A 198 4.52 29.39 2.41
N LYS A 199 4.79 30.15 3.48
CA LYS A 199 3.93 30.17 4.68
C LYS A 199 2.53 30.68 4.37
N ASP A 200 2.43 31.75 3.59
CA ASP A 200 1.15 32.33 3.20
C ASP A 200 0.35 31.41 2.27
N HIS A 201 1.03 30.55 1.50
CA HIS A 201 0.40 29.50 0.71
C HIS A 201 -0.18 28.38 1.60
N LEU A 202 0.54 27.94 2.63
CA LEU A 202 0.11 26.83 3.49
C LEU A 202 -0.91 27.23 4.56
N LYS A 203 -0.87 28.47 5.03
CA LYS A 203 -1.68 28.95 6.16
C LYS A 203 -3.20 28.79 5.94
N PRO A 204 -3.80 29.16 4.79
CA PRO A 204 -5.23 28.95 4.55
C PRO A 204 -5.62 27.47 4.57
N PHE A 205 -4.76 26.59 4.05
CA PHE A 205 -5.04 25.15 4.06
C PHE A 205 -4.97 24.57 5.48
N ALA A 206 -4.00 25.00 6.29
CA ALA A 206 -3.93 24.63 7.70
C ALA A 206 -5.17 25.11 8.49
N GLN A 207 -5.67 26.32 8.20
CA GLN A 207 -6.91 26.84 8.79
C GLN A 207 -8.13 26.03 8.38
N PHE A 208 -8.23 25.64 7.11
CA PHE A 208 -9.28 24.75 6.62
C PHE A 208 -9.27 23.40 7.35
N VAL A 209 -8.11 22.76 7.48
CA VAL A 209 -8.01 21.46 8.17
C VAL A 209 -8.40 21.59 9.64
N ARG A 210 -8.00 22.67 10.33
CA ARG A 210 -8.47 22.95 11.70
C ARG A 210 -9.98 23.09 11.78
N ALA A 211 -10.61 23.77 10.83
CA ALA A 211 -12.06 23.91 10.78
C ALA A 211 -12.75 22.55 10.59
N CYS A 212 -12.21 21.68 9.72
CA CYS A 212 -12.70 20.32 9.56
C CYS A 212 -12.58 19.49 10.84
N MET A 213 -11.46 19.58 11.54
CA MET A 213 -11.25 18.88 12.81
C MET A 213 -12.22 19.34 13.91
N ARG A 214 -12.46 20.64 14.01
CA ARG A 214 -13.45 21.18 14.97
C ARG A 214 -14.85 20.65 14.69
N LEU A 215 -15.26 20.64 13.43
CA LEU A 215 -16.53 20.08 13.01
C LEU A 215 -16.65 18.57 13.29
N SER A 216 -15.59 17.79 13.06
CA SER A 216 -15.61 16.35 13.37
C SER A 216 -15.70 16.07 14.86
N ASP A 217 -15.13 16.96 15.68
CA ASP A 217 -15.17 16.89 17.15
C ASP A 217 -16.50 17.45 17.72
N GLY A 218 -17.44 17.86 16.86
CA GLY A 218 -18.77 18.34 17.24
C GLY A 218 -18.86 19.82 17.60
N GLU A 219 -17.79 20.59 17.41
CA GLU A 219 -17.80 22.04 17.61
C GLU A 219 -18.40 22.75 16.38
N TYR A 220 -19.43 23.58 16.60
CA TYR A 220 -20.03 24.39 15.54
C TYR A 220 -19.07 25.50 15.08
N LEU A 221 -19.10 25.82 13.78
CA LEU A 221 -18.29 26.90 13.18
C LEU A 221 -18.71 28.31 13.63
N TYR A 222 -19.89 28.45 14.24
CA TYR A 222 -20.44 29.72 14.72
C TYR A 222 -20.93 29.57 16.16
N ASP A 223 -20.49 30.49 17.00
CA ASP A 223 -21.09 30.75 18.30
C ASP A 223 -22.49 31.35 18.05
N THR A 224 -23.55 30.60 18.38
CA THR A 224 -24.94 31.07 18.24
C THR A 224 -25.37 31.96 19.40
N SER A 225 -24.45 32.47 20.21
CA SER A 225 -24.76 33.38 21.32
C SER A 225 -24.96 34.86 20.91
N GLU A 226 -24.88 35.19 19.62
CA GLU A 226 -25.24 36.50 19.08
C GLU A 226 -26.40 36.42 18.04
N LEU A 227 -27.53 35.83 18.44
CA LEU A 227 -28.84 36.06 17.83
C LEU A 227 -29.89 36.40 18.90
#